data_AF-A0AA92IGA5-F1
#
_entry.id   AF-A0AA92IGA5-F1
#
_cell.length_a   1.000
_cell.length_b   1.000
_cell.length_c   1.000
_cell.angle_alpha   90.00
_cell.angle_beta   90.00
_cell.angle_gamma   90.00
#
_symmetry.space_group_name_H-M   'P 1'
#
loop_
_entity.id
_entity.type
_entity.pdbx_description
1 polymer ?
#
loop_
_entity_poly.entity_id
_entity_poly.type
_entity_poly.pdbx_seq_one_letter_code
_entity_poly.pdbx_strand_id
1 'polypeptide(L)'
;MRYGIFRKTSLPFSGSLKSNDLSVGNLDLLLENLRKAVIEEASVAAIDAALFGLNSYHNPQSIEVMLGLLDDTFDADEGMFSLIHAAEAFDDSTYVEHMLVVLPSLKDKAPKWASIILMRAINNQSTRDALVNAVRVACPEVKKAVMWLCEKINQRSVEFVSKTLPVVLAAK
;
A
#
# COMPACT_ATOMS: atom_id res chain seq x y z
N MET A 1 -0.86 57.20 50.33
CA MET A 1 -1.37 57.31 48.95
C MET A 1 -1.85 55.94 48.50
N ARG A 2 -3.13 55.81 48.14
CA ARG A 2 -3.78 54.59 47.62
C ARG A 2 -3.85 54.67 46.10
N TYR A 3 -3.45 53.62 45.40
CA TYR A 3 -3.89 53.19 44.07
C TYR A 3 -3.45 51.72 43.96
N GLY A 4 -4.21 50.73 43.47
CA GLY A 4 -5.50 50.65 42.82
C GLY A 4 -5.55 49.23 42.25
N ILE A 5 -6.59 48.47 42.58
CA ILE A 5 -6.81 47.09 42.14
C ILE A 5 -7.23 47.11 40.67
N PHE A 6 -6.62 46.27 39.81
CA PHE A 6 -7.27 45.82 38.57
C PHE A 6 -6.94 44.36 38.27
N ARG A 7 -7.99 43.52 38.37
CA ARG A 7 -8.05 42.15 37.82
C ARG A 7 -8.20 42.23 36.29
N LYS A 8 -7.48 41.38 35.56
CA LYS A 8 -7.84 40.90 34.20
C LYS A 8 -7.60 39.39 34.18
N THR A 9 -8.64 38.60 34.45
CA THR A 9 -9.43 37.86 33.45
C THR A 9 -8.60 36.90 32.61
N SER A 10 -8.74 35.63 32.95
CA SER A 10 -8.31 34.46 32.21
C SER A 10 -9.26 34.13 31.04
N LEU A 11 -8.68 33.48 30.03
CA LEU A 11 -9.23 32.69 28.90
C LEU A 11 -9.49 33.42 27.57
N PRO A 12 -9.44 32.71 26.41
CA PRO A 12 -9.03 31.32 26.18
C PRO A 12 -7.91 31.12 25.14
N PHE A 13 -7.30 29.93 25.22
CA PHE A 13 -6.67 29.21 24.12
C PHE A 13 -7.45 29.43 22.80
N SER A 14 -6.80 29.91 21.75
CA SER A 14 -7.38 29.94 20.41
C SER A 14 -6.29 29.68 19.37
N GLY A 15 -6.49 28.60 18.60
CA GLY A 15 -5.89 28.46 17.28
C GLY A 15 -4.81 27.39 17.10
N SER A 16 -4.96 26.19 17.64
CA SER A 16 -4.25 25.01 17.09
C SER A 16 -5.22 24.18 16.26
N LEU A 17 -5.57 24.66 15.06
CA LEU A 17 -6.38 23.93 14.08
C LEU A 17 -6.08 24.46 12.66
N LYS A 18 -4.87 24.25 12.10
CA LYS A 18 -4.59 24.45 10.65
C LYS A 18 -3.40 23.66 10.07
N SER A 19 -2.91 22.61 10.72
CA SER A 19 -1.81 21.79 10.13
C SER A 19 -2.29 20.45 9.56
N ASN A 20 -3.28 19.80 10.17
CA ASN A 20 -3.74 18.47 9.72
C ASN A 20 -4.72 18.46 8.54
N ASP A 21 -5.53 19.50 8.35
CA ASP A 21 -6.52 19.55 7.24
C ASP A 21 -5.86 19.83 5.87
N LEU A 22 -4.73 20.53 5.86
CA LEU A 22 -4.00 20.87 4.64
C LEU A 22 -3.15 19.71 4.12
N SER A 23 -2.69 18.80 4.99
CA SER A 23 -1.88 17.66 4.58
C SER A 23 -2.71 16.55 3.94
N VAL A 24 -3.91 16.27 4.46
CA VAL A 24 -4.81 15.24 3.93
C VAL A 24 -5.37 15.65 2.56
N GLY A 25 -5.83 16.90 2.41
CA GLY A 25 -6.33 17.41 1.12
C GLY A 25 -5.28 17.41 0.01
N ASN A 26 -4.00 17.55 0.36
CA ASN A 26 -2.91 17.45 -0.61
C ASN A 26 -2.60 16.00 -1.00
N LEU A 27 -2.72 15.05 -0.06
CA LEU A 27 -2.50 13.63 -0.35
C LEU A 27 -3.58 13.08 -1.28
N ASP A 28 -4.85 13.39 -1.03
CA ASP A 28 -5.96 12.94 -1.88
C ASP A 28 -5.80 13.44 -3.32
N LEU A 29 -5.37 14.69 -3.50
CA LEU A 29 -5.07 15.27 -4.80
C LEU A 29 -3.91 14.53 -5.51
N LEU A 30 -2.86 14.18 -4.79
CA LEU A 30 -1.72 13.44 -5.34
C LEU A 30 -2.10 12.01 -5.73
N LEU A 31 -2.93 11.35 -4.94
CA LEU A 31 -3.46 10.02 -5.25
C LEU A 31 -4.38 10.08 -6.47
N GLU A 32 -5.21 11.12 -6.60
CA GLU A 32 -6.03 11.35 -7.78
C GLU A 32 -5.18 11.59 -9.04
N ASN A 33 -4.09 12.36 -8.93
CA ASN A 33 -3.15 12.55 -10.04
C ASN A 33 -2.48 11.23 -10.44
N LEU A 34 -2.14 10.36 -9.49
CA LEU A 34 -1.63 9.03 -9.80
C LEU A 34 -2.67 8.18 -10.55
N ARG A 35 -3.94 8.23 -10.15
CA ARG A 35 -5.02 7.53 -10.86
C ARG A 35 -5.15 8.01 -12.30
N LYS A 36 -5.10 9.33 -12.53
CA LYS A 36 -5.14 9.91 -13.88
C LYS A 36 -3.94 9.50 -14.72
N ALA A 37 -2.74 9.53 -14.15
CA ALA A 37 -1.53 9.10 -14.84
C ALA A 37 -1.61 7.64 -15.31
N VAL A 38 -2.21 6.75 -14.50
CA VAL A 38 -2.38 5.33 -14.86
C VAL A 38 -3.55 5.12 -15.83
N ILE A 39 -4.71 5.71 -15.59
CA ILE A 39 -5.96 5.38 -16.28
C ILE A 39 -6.18 6.22 -17.54
N GLU A 40 -5.88 7.52 -17.49
CA GLU A 40 -6.16 8.45 -18.57
C GLU A 40 -4.95 8.65 -19.48
N GLU A 41 -3.77 8.90 -18.89
CA GLU A 41 -2.54 9.13 -19.65
C GLU A 41 -1.87 7.82 -20.10
N ALA A 42 -2.03 6.75 -19.30
CA ALA A 42 -1.49 5.42 -19.54
C ALA A 42 0.00 5.41 -19.95
N SER A 43 0.79 6.28 -19.33
CA SER A 43 2.20 6.51 -19.69
C SER A 43 3.12 6.30 -18.50
N VAL A 44 4.22 5.57 -18.72
CA VAL A 44 5.25 5.33 -17.69
C VAL A 44 5.79 6.65 -17.13
N ALA A 45 6.04 7.64 -18.00
CA ALA A 45 6.56 8.94 -17.59
C ALA A 45 5.59 9.72 -16.70
N ALA A 46 4.27 9.62 -16.98
CA ALA A 46 3.24 10.25 -16.17
C ALA A 46 3.14 9.59 -14.79
N ILE A 47 3.20 8.26 -14.75
CA ILE A 47 3.19 7.47 -13.51
C ILE A 47 4.39 7.85 -12.64
N ASP A 48 5.60 7.86 -13.20
CA ASP A 48 6.82 8.20 -12.46
C ASP A 48 6.77 9.64 -11.91
N ALA A 49 6.27 10.60 -12.71
CA ALA A 49 6.11 11.98 -12.27
C ALA A 49 5.09 12.10 -11.12
N ALA A 50 3.96 11.38 -11.19
CA ALA A 50 2.95 11.37 -10.14
C ALA A 50 3.48 10.73 -8.84
N LEU A 51 4.21 9.61 -8.95
CA LEU A 51 4.84 8.93 -7.81
C LEU A 51 5.89 9.80 -7.12
N PHE A 52 6.68 10.57 -7.89
CA PHE A 52 7.65 11.51 -7.32
C PHE A 52 6.98 12.52 -6.38
N GLY A 53 5.79 13.01 -6.72
CA GLY A 53 5.00 13.90 -5.87
C GLY A 53 4.53 13.25 -4.56
N LEU A 54 4.17 11.95 -4.61
CA LEU A 54 3.70 11.18 -3.45
C LEU A 54 4.81 10.85 -2.44
N ASN A 55 6.06 10.74 -2.89
CA ASN A 55 7.19 10.33 -2.05
C ASN A 55 7.42 11.25 -0.83
N SER A 56 6.93 12.49 -0.88
CA SER A 56 7.06 13.45 0.23
C SER A 56 6.11 13.18 1.41
N TYR A 57 5.04 12.40 1.22
CA TYR A 57 4.00 12.19 2.23
C TYR A 57 4.16 10.89 3.02
N HIS A 58 4.82 9.86 2.43
CA HIS A 58 5.09 8.55 3.05
C HIS A 58 3.88 7.98 3.83
N ASN A 59 2.66 8.13 3.30
CA ASN A 59 1.44 7.63 3.93
C ASN A 59 1.20 6.16 3.53
N PRO A 60 1.10 5.22 4.48
CA PRO A 60 0.85 3.81 4.18
C PRO A 60 -0.40 3.51 3.33
N GLN A 61 -1.45 4.33 3.42
CA GLN A 61 -2.65 4.16 2.59
C GLN A 61 -2.38 4.31 1.09
N SER A 62 -1.27 4.98 0.72
CA SER A 62 -0.87 5.10 -0.67
C SER A 62 -0.49 3.74 -1.29
N ILE A 63 -0.06 2.76 -0.48
CA ILE A 63 0.25 1.39 -0.92
C ILE A 63 -1.00 0.74 -1.52
N GLU A 64 -2.15 0.87 -0.87
CA GLU A 64 -3.41 0.30 -1.36
C GLU A 64 -3.81 0.90 -2.72
N VAL A 65 -3.60 2.20 -2.88
CA VAL A 65 -3.88 2.89 -4.16
C VAL A 65 -2.92 2.43 -5.25
N MET A 66 -1.61 2.42 -4.98
CA MET A 66 -0.58 2.01 -5.94
C MET A 66 -0.80 0.57 -6.39
N LEU A 67 -1.01 -0.36 -5.46
CA LEU A 67 -1.22 -1.77 -5.77
C LEU A 67 -2.60 -2.03 -6.41
N GLY A 68 -3.63 -1.28 -6.02
CA GLY A 68 -4.97 -1.38 -6.62
C GLY A 68 -5.04 -0.86 -8.07
N LEU A 69 -4.07 -0.04 -8.47
CA LEU A 69 -3.92 0.46 -9.85
C LEU A 69 -3.23 -0.54 -10.79
N LEU A 70 -2.65 -1.62 -10.26
CA LEU A 70 -2.07 -2.67 -11.09
C LEU A 70 -3.12 -3.27 -12.04
N ASP A 71 -2.70 -3.53 -13.28
CA ASP A 71 -3.58 -3.96 -14.36
C ASP A 71 -2.83 -4.88 -15.34
N ASP A 72 -3.38 -6.08 -15.55
CA ASP A 72 -2.80 -7.08 -16.46
C ASP A 72 -2.89 -6.65 -17.93
N THR A 73 -3.73 -5.65 -18.24
CA THR A 73 -3.97 -5.14 -19.60
C THR A 73 -3.17 -3.87 -19.93
N PHE A 74 -2.38 -3.36 -18.98
CA PHE A 74 -1.55 -2.18 -19.21
C PHE A 74 -0.39 -2.51 -20.16
N ASP A 75 -0.20 -1.70 -21.20
CA ASP A 75 0.71 -2.01 -22.30
C ASP A 75 2.19 -2.02 -21.92
N ALA A 76 2.59 -1.24 -20.90
CA ALA A 76 3.98 -1.11 -20.46
C ALA A 76 4.18 -1.61 -19.03
N ASP A 77 4.67 -2.84 -18.89
CA ASP A 77 4.96 -3.49 -17.60
C ASP A 77 5.85 -2.60 -16.69
N GLU A 78 6.69 -1.74 -17.26
CA GLU A 78 7.53 -0.77 -16.54
C GLU A 78 6.71 0.15 -15.63
N GLY A 79 5.56 0.64 -16.08
CA GLY A 79 4.70 1.52 -15.28
C GLY A 79 4.12 0.79 -14.06
N MET A 80 3.75 -0.48 -14.23
CA MET A 80 3.27 -1.32 -13.13
C MET A 80 4.40 -1.65 -12.15
N PHE A 81 5.63 -1.85 -12.63
CA PHE A 81 6.80 -2.00 -11.76
C PHE A 81 7.12 -0.72 -10.99
N SER A 82 6.94 0.48 -11.57
CA SER A 82 7.09 1.74 -10.82
C SER A 82 6.14 1.82 -9.62
N LEU A 83 4.87 1.40 -9.79
CA LEU A 83 3.90 1.32 -8.69
C LEU A 83 4.34 0.34 -7.60
N ILE A 84 4.82 -0.84 -8.00
CA ILE A 84 5.31 -1.86 -7.05
C ILE A 84 6.51 -1.35 -6.27
N HIS A 85 7.50 -0.75 -6.95
CA HIS A 85 8.69 -0.23 -6.28
C HIS A 85 8.37 0.91 -5.32
N ALA A 86 7.42 1.78 -5.66
CA ALA A 86 6.96 2.81 -4.75
C ALA A 86 6.27 2.23 -3.50
N ALA A 87 5.45 1.18 -3.66
CA ALA A 87 4.83 0.48 -2.55
C ALA A 87 5.86 -0.27 -1.67
N GLU A 88 6.87 -0.89 -2.27
CA GLU A 88 7.94 -1.63 -1.58
C GLU A 88 8.98 -0.70 -0.89
N ALA A 89 8.89 0.61 -1.08
CA ALA A 89 9.76 1.57 -0.39
C ALA A 89 9.41 1.75 1.10
N PHE A 90 8.24 1.25 1.53
CA PHE A 90 7.84 1.19 2.93
C PHE A 90 8.52 0.02 3.65
N ASP A 91 8.49 0.00 4.98
CA ASP A 91 8.97 -1.16 5.72
C ASP A 91 8.12 -2.40 5.44
N ASP A 92 8.73 -3.58 5.58
CA ASP A 92 8.11 -4.86 5.24
C ASP A 92 6.75 -5.11 5.91
N SER A 93 6.59 -4.65 7.16
CA SER A 93 5.35 -4.91 7.91
C SER A 93 4.22 -4.04 7.38
N THR A 94 4.49 -2.74 7.23
CA THR A 94 3.56 -1.78 6.63
C THR A 94 3.18 -2.19 5.20
N TYR A 95 4.16 -2.57 4.37
CA TYR A 95 3.90 -3.04 3.01
C TYR A 95 2.98 -4.26 3.00
N VAL A 96 3.28 -5.28 3.80
CA VAL A 96 2.50 -6.51 3.85
C VAL A 96 1.07 -6.25 4.33
N GLU A 97 0.88 -5.46 5.38
CA GLU A 97 -0.44 -5.17 5.94
C GLU A 97 -1.37 -4.56 4.89
N HIS A 98 -0.90 -3.52 4.19
CA HIS A 98 -1.67 -2.85 3.15
C HIS A 98 -1.78 -3.69 1.85
N MET A 99 -0.75 -4.46 1.50
CA MET A 99 -0.83 -5.41 0.38
C MET A 99 -1.95 -6.44 0.60
N LEU A 100 -2.09 -6.97 1.82
CA LEU A 100 -3.13 -7.96 2.13
C LEU A 100 -4.55 -7.40 2.06
N VAL A 101 -4.74 -6.10 2.32
CA VAL A 101 -6.04 -5.43 2.17
C VAL A 101 -6.52 -5.47 0.72
N VAL A 102 -5.63 -5.19 -0.23
CA VAL A 102 -5.97 -5.13 -1.66
C VAL A 102 -5.89 -6.46 -2.38
N LEU A 103 -5.22 -7.46 -1.80
CA LEU A 103 -4.92 -8.71 -2.49
C LEU A 103 -6.15 -9.46 -3.01
N PRO A 104 -7.30 -9.54 -2.29
CA PRO A 104 -8.49 -10.22 -2.80
C PRO A 104 -9.04 -9.59 -4.09
N SER A 105 -9.19 -8.27 -4.12
CA SER A 105 -9.70 -7.58 -5.31
C SER A 105 -8.69 -7.60 -6.45
N LEU A 106 -7.41 -7.45 -6.15
CA LEU A 106 -6.35 -7.51 -7.14
C LEU A 106 -6.22 -8.90 -7.75
N LYS A 107 -6.40 -9.97 -6.97
CA LYS A 107 -6.43 -11.36 -7.48
C LYS A 107 -7.46 -11.54 -8.60
N ASP A 108 -8.62 -10.91 -8.45
CA ASP A 108 -9.73 -11.06 -9.40
C ASP A 108 -9.58 -10.14 -10.61
N LYS A 109 -9.08 -8.90 -10.41
CA LYS A 109 -8.87 -7.91 -11.48
C LYS A 109 -7.62 -8.17 -12.31
N ALA A 110 -6.48 -8.43 -11.66
CA ALA A 110 -5.15 -8.50 -12.28
C ALA A 110 -4.33 -9.66 -11.67
N PRO A 111 -4.71 -10.93 -11.94
CA PRO A 111 -4.07 -12.11 -11.35
C PRO A 111 -2.58 -12.27 -11.71
N LYS A 112 -2.09 -11.77 -12.87
CA LYS A 112 -0.64 -11.77 -13.17
C LYS A 112 0.07 -10.87 -12.16
N TRP A 113 -0.39 -9.64 -11.95
CA TRP A 113 0.24 -8.73 -10.99
C TRP A 113 0.08 -9.16 -9.53
N ALA A 114 -1.08 -9.69 -9.14
CA ALA A 114 -1.28 -10.28 -7.81
C ALA A 114 -0.25 -11.40 -7.52
N SER A 115 0.02 -12.25 -8.53
CA SER A 115 1.03 -13.29 -8.42
C SER A 115 2.45 -12.73 -8.34
N ILE A 116 2.75 -11.65 -9.06
CA ILE A 116 4.08 -11.01 -9.05
C ILE A 116 4.37 -10.43 -7.67
N ILE A 117 3.47 -9.63 -7.09
CA ILE A 117 3.70 -9.00 -5.78
C ILE A 117 3.83 -10.05 -4.68
N LEU A 118 3.01 -11.11 -4.70
CA LEU A 118 3.11 -12.18 -3.71
C LEU A 118 4.42 -12.96 -3.86
N MET A 119 4.85 -13.24 -5.10
CA MET A 119 6.12 -13.92 -5.34
C MET A 119 7.32 -13.09 -4.87
N ARG A 120 7.28 -11.76 -5.05
CA ARG A 120 8.32 -10.84 -4.54
C ARG A 120 8.37 -10.87 -3.01
N ALA A 121 7.22 -10.73 -2.35
CA ALA A 121 7.11 -10.81 -0.89
C ALA A 121 7.62 -12.16 -0.35
N ILE A 122 7.26 -13.27 -1.00
CA ILE A 122 7.70 -14.61 -0.59
C ILE A 122 9.19 -14.85 -0.85
N ASN A 123 9.81 -14.16 -1.79
CA ASN A 123 11.23 -14.34 -2.12
C ASN A 123 12.17 -13.64 -1.14
N ASN A 124 11.74 -12.54 -0.51
CA ASN A 124 12.50 -11.90 0.56
C ASN A 124 12.16 -12.56 1.91
N GLN A 125 13.18 -12.91 2.70
CA GLN A 125 12.97 -13.55 4.01
C GLN A 125 12.22 -12.64 4.99
N SER A 126 12.61 -11.36 5.12
CA SER A 126 11.99 -10.45 6.10
C SER A 126 10.55 -10.14 5.73
N THR A 127 10.29 -9.85 4.45
CA THR A 127 8.93 -9.64 3.93
C THR A 127 8.08 -10.91 4.06
N ARG A 128 8.65 -12.10 3.82
CA ARG A 128 7.94 -13.37 4.01
C ARG A 128 7.57 -13.62 5.46
N ASP A 129 8.44 -13.28 6.41
CA ASP A 129 8.15 -13.44 7.84
C ASP A 129 7.03 -12.48 8.29
N ALA A 130 7.06 -11.23 7.81
CA ALA A 130 5.96 -10.28 7.99
C ALA A 130 4.64 -10.82 7.40
N LEU A 131 4.69 -11.36 6.17
CA LEU A 131 3.55 -11.98 5.49
C LEU A 131 2.96 -13.15 6.29
N VAL A 132 3.79 -14.06 6.80
CA VAL A 132 3.33 -15.19 7.62
C VAL A 132 2.60 -14.70 8.88
N ASN A 133 3.13 -13.67 9.55
CA ASN A 133 2.52 -13.13 10.75
C ASN A 133 1.18 -12.46 10.46
N ALA A 134 1.13 -11.61 9.42
CA ALA A 134 -0.09 -10.90 9.05
C ALA A 134 -1.19 -11.84 8.55
N VAL A 135 -0.85 -12.84 7.72
CA VAL A 135 -1.82 -13.82 7.19
C VAL A 135 -2.46 -14.64 8.30
N ARG A 136 -1.74 -14.95 9.40
CA ARG A 136 -2.25 -15.76 10.50
C ARG A 136 -3.50 -15.17 11.15
N VAL A 137 -3.56 -13.84 11.25
CA VAL A 137 -4.66 -13.07 11.86
C VAL A 137 -5.60 -12.43 10.83
N ALA A 138 -5.32 -12.59 9.53
CA ALA A 138 -6.13 -12.02 8.47
C ALA A 138 -7.53 -12.64 8.39
N CYS A 139 -8.47 -11.90 7.81
CA CYS A 139 -9.83 -12.36 7.62
C CYS A 139 -9.89 -13.53 6.60
N PRO A 140 -10.97 -14.34 6.61
CA PRO A 140 -11.08 -15.52 5.76
C PRO A 140 -10.95 -15.25 4.25
N GLU A 141 -11.37 -14.07 3.79
CA GLU A 141 -11.28 -13.67 2.39
C GLU A 141 -9.82 -13.51 1.94
N VAL A 142 -9.03 -12.77 2.72
CA VAL A 142 -7.59 -12.59 2.49
C VAL A 142 -6.87 -13.95 2.52
N LYS A 143 -7.15 -14.79 3.52
CA LYS A 143 -6.57 -16.14 3.60
C LYS A 143 -6.86 -16.97 2.34
N LYS A 144 -8.10 -16.93 1.82
CA LYS A 144 -8.48 -17.62 0.58
C LYS A 144 -7.72 -17.06 -0.65
N ALA A 145 -7.59 -15.74 -0.76
CA ALA A 145 -6.85 -15.12 -1.85
C ALA A 145 -5.37 -15.53 -1.84
N VAL A 146 -4.72 -15.50 -0.67
CA VAL A 146 -3.34 -15.94 -0.48
C VAL A 146 -3.15 -17.40 -0.85
N MET A 147 -4.00 -18.30 -0.34
CA MET A 147 -3.92 -19.73 -0.67
C MET A 147 -4.04 -19.99 -2.17
N TRP A 148 -5.00 -19.33 -2.82
CA TRP A 148 -5.19 -19.46 -4.27
C TRP A 148 -3.95 -19.00 -5.06
N LEU A 149 -3.36 -17.87 -4.67
CA LEU A 149 -2.15 -17.36 -5.33
C LEU A 149 -0.93 -18.27 -5.08
N CYS A 150 -0.75 -18.77 -3.85
CA CYS A 150 0.31 -19.75 -3.55
C CYS A 150 0.15 -21.02 -4.39
N GLU A 151 -1.07 -21.52 -4.58
CA GLU A 151 -1.33 -22.66 -5.44
C GLU A 151 -0.96 -22.35 -6.90
N LYS A 152 -1.35 -21.18 -7.42
CA LYS A 152 -0.99 -20.74 -8.77
C LYS A 152 0.50 -20.60 -8.99
N ILE A 153 1.23 -20.08 -8.00
CA ILE A 153 2.69 -19.98 -8.03
C ILE A 153 3.32 -21.39 -8.07
N ASN A 154 2.86 -22.29 -7.20
CA ASN A 154 3.37 -23.66 -7.14
C ASN A 154 3.08 -24.48 -8.41
N GLN A 155 1.97 -24.18 -9.10
CA GLN A 155 1.65 -24.77 -10.41
C GLN A 155 2.66 -24.38 -11.50
N ARG A 156 3.34 -23.22 -11.36
CA ARG A 156 4.35 -22.76 -12.33
C ARG A 156 5.74 -23.33 -12.07
N SER A 157 6.13 -23.50 -10.80
CA SER A 157 7.39 -24.16 -10.44
C SER A 157 7.35 -24.72 -9.01
N VAL A 158 7.78 -25.98 -8.89
CA VAL A 158 7.88 -26.70 -7.61
C VAL A 158 8.91 -26.11 -6.65
N GLU A 159 9.86 -25.33 -7.16
CA GLU A 159 10.91 -24.70 -6.35
C GLU A 159 10.33 -23.68 -5.35
N PHE A 160 9.18 -23.07 -5.70
CA PHE A 160 8.49 -22.13 -4.83
C PHE A 160 7.74 -22.80 -3.68
N VAL A 161 7.50 -24.12 -3.72
CA VAL A 161 6.74 -24.84 -2.67
C VAL A 161 7.38 -24.63 -1.29
N SER A 162 8.71 -24.69 -1.22
CA SER A 162 9.45 -24.45 0.03
C SER A 162 9.21 -23.06 0.63
N LYS A 163 9.01 -22.05 -0.22
CA LYS A 163 8.79 -20.65 0.19
C LYS A 163 7.31 -20.34 0.43
N THR A 164 6.40 -20.99 -0.28
CA THR A 164 4.95 -20.81 -0.10
C THR A 164 4.40 -21.61 1.07
N LEU A 165 5.02 -22.72 1.47
CA LEU A 165 4.54 -23.60 2.54
C LEU A 165 4.28 -22.87 3.87
N PRO A 166 5.19 -22.04 4.42
CA PRO A 166 4.94 -21.29 5.66
C PRO A 166 3.71 -20.37 5.56
N VAL A 167 3.53 -19.73 4.40
CA VAL A 167 2.42 -18.82 4.14
C VAL A 167 1.10 -19.58 4.05
N VAL A 168 1.08 -20.71 3.34
CA VAL A 168 -0.09 -21.60 3.25
C VAL A 168 -0.50 -22.13 4.62
N LEU A 169 0.47 -22.49 5.48
CA LEU A 169 0.18 -22.95 6.84
C LEU A 169 -0.38 -21.83 7.72
N ALA A 170 0.07 -20.58 7.55
CA ALA A 170 -0.49 -19.43 8.25
C ALA A 170 -1.92 -19.09 7.81
N ALA A 171 -2.27 -19.40 6.55
CA ALA A 171 -3.60 -19.17 5.99
C ALA A 171 -4.65 -20.22 6.40
N LYS A 172 -4.25 -21.28 7.10
CA LYS A 172 -5.17 -22.24 7.72
C LYS A 172 -5.77 -21.69 9.02
#